data_AF-A0A5M6IJL6-F1
#
_entry.id   AF-A0A5M6IJL6-F1
#
_cell.length_a   1.000
_cell.length_b   1.000
_cell.length_c   1.000
_cell.angle_alpha   90.00
_cell.angle_beta   90.00
_cell.angle_gamma   90.00
#
_symmetry.space_group_name_H-M   'P 1'
#
loop_
_entity.id
_entity.type
_entity.pdbx_description
1 polymer ?
#
loop_
_entity_poly.entity_id
_entity_poly.type
_entity_poly.pdbx_seq_one_letter_code
_entity_poly.pdbx_strand_id
1 'polypeptide(L)'
;MSAADTPEASSTLMEMEAPIRELRGLITALVLLGTVKERIDPDAIGAIASAMEMRAEELESLWEGARQAAHGASGCCGSRA
;
A
#
# COMPACT_ATOMS: atom_id res chain seq x y z
N MET A 1 -5.38 -23.27 14.78
CA MET A 1 -4.49 -22.71 13.73
C MET A 1 -4.85 -21.25 13.59
N SER A 2 -3.86 -20.38 13.77
CA SER A 2 -4.07 -18.93 13.77
C SER A 2 -4.25 -18.46 12.33
N ALA A 3 -5.11 -17.48 12.07
CA ALA A 3 -5.35 -16.95 10.71
C ALA A 3 -4.11 -16.33 10.03
N ALA A 4 -2.98 -16.27 10.75
CA ALA A 4 -1.67 -15.84 10.25
C ALA A 4 -0.90 -16.93 9.48
N ASP A 5 -1.36 -18.20 9.48
CA ASP A 5 -0.67 -19.32 8.83
C ASP A 5 -1.15 -19.61 7.40
N THR A 6 -2.00 -18.76 6.80
CA THR A 6 -2.43 -18.94 5.41
C THR A 6 -1.41 -18.34 4.43
N PRO A 7 -0.96 -19.09 3.41
CA PRO A 7 0.05 -18.62 2.45
C PRO A 7 -0.39 -17.37 1.68
N GLU A 8 -1.70 -17.15 1.53
CA GLU A 8 -2.28 -15.97 0.87
C GLU A 8 -2.08 -14.68 1.67
N ALA A 9 -2.21 -14.72 3.00
CA ALA A 9 -1.96 -13.55 3.86
C ALA A 9 -0.48 -13.13 3.83
N SER A 10 0.44 -14.10 3.69
CA SER A 10 1.87 -13.83 3.53
C SER A 10 2.19 -13.23 2.15
N SER A 11 1.52 -13.66 1.07
CA SER A 11 1.71 -13.10 -0.28
C SER A 11 1.27 -11.64 -0.34
N THR A 12 0.10 -11.30 0.18
CA THR A 12 -0.41 -9.92 0.13
C THR A 12 0.43 -8.96 0.96
N LEU A 13 0.97 -9.40 2.10
CA LEU A 13 1.91 -8.59 2.89
C LEU A 13 3.22 -8.30 2.13
N MET A 14 3.74 -9.25 1.35
CA MET A 14 4.90 -9.02 0.49
C MET A 14 4.58 -8.06 -0.66
N GLU A 15 3.37 -8.14 -1.23
CA GLU A 15 2.91 -7.25 -2.31
C GLU A 15 2.70 -5.81 -1.82
N MET A 16 2.24 -5.60 -0.58
CA MET A 16 2.11 -4.26 0.03
C MET A 16 3.46 -3.65 0.45
N GLU A 17 4.52 -4.45 0.62
CA GLU A 17 5.81 -3.96 1.10
C GLU A 17 6.46 -2.96 0.12
N ALA A 18 6.39 -3.25 -1.18
CA ALA A 18 6.96 -2.41 -2.23
C ALA A 18 6.33 -1.00 -2.27
N PRO A 19 5.00 -0.83 -2.39
CA PRO A 19 4.39 0.49 -2.41
C PRO A 19 4.57 1.26 -1.09
N ILE A 20 4.61 0.57 0.07
CA ILE A 20 4.94 1.21 1.36
C ILE A 20 6.37 1.76 1.36
N ARG A 21 7.33 0.99 0.84
CA ARG A 21 8.73 1.43 0.73
C ARG A 21 8.86 2.65 -0.20
N GLU A 22 8.14 2.64 -1.31
CA GLU A 22 8.13 3.76 -2.25
C GLU A 22 7.51 5.03 -1.65
N LEU A 23 6.37 4.91 -0.96
CA LEU A 23 5.76 6.03 -0.23
C LEU A 23 6.72 6.65 0.79
N ARG A 24 7.47 5.84 1.54
CA ARG A 24 8.51 6.34 2.46
C ARG A 24 9.61 7.12 1.73
N GLY A 25 10.00 6.68 0.54
CA GLY A 25 10.94 7.39 -0.32
C GLY A 25 10.40 8.76 -0.76
N LEU A 26 9.14 8.80 -1.20
CA LEU A 26 8.46 10.04 -1.63
C LEU A 26 8.29 11.04 -0.48
N ILE A 27 7.94 10.58 0.73
CA ILE A 27 7.89 11.41 1.94
C ILE A 27 9.27 12.00 2.24
N THR A 28 10.33 11.20 2.12
CA THR A 28 11.71 11.68 2.33
C THR A 28 12.09 12.73 1.28
N ALA A 29 11.73 12.51 0.01
CA ALA A 29 11.97 13.48 -1.06
C ALA A 29 11.24 14.82 -0.81
N LEU A 30 9.98 14.78 -0.35
CA LEU A 30 9.21 15.97 0.04
C LEU A 30 9.86 16.72 1.20
N VAL A 31 10.28 16.00 2.25
CA VAL A 31 10.98 16.61 3.39
C VAL A 31 12.28 17.26 2.92
N LEU A 32 13.07 16.59 2.08
CA LEU A 32 14.31 17.14 1.54
C LEU A 32 14.05 18.39 0.70
N LEU A 33 13.06 18.35 -0.20
CA LEU A 33 12.63 19.52 -0.99
C LEU A 33 12.24 20.71 -0.10
N GLY A 34 11.52 20.48 1.00
CA GLY A 34 11.14 21.53 1.95
C GLY A 34 12.30 22.07 2.80
N THR A 35 13.37 21.28 3.00
CA THR A 35 14.54 21.68 3.80
C THR A 35 15.59 22.46 3.02
N VAL A 36 15.64 22.29 1.69
CA VAL A 36 16.50 23.11 0.83
C VAL A 36 15.87 24.49 0.68
N LYS A 37 16.50 25.50 1.28
CA LYS A 37 16.00 26.90 1.34
C LYS A 37 16.02 27.62 -0.03
N GLU A 38 16.43 26.93 -1.09
CA GLU A 38 16.39 27.43 -2.46
C GLU A 38 15.07 27.04 -3.13
N ARG A 39 14.62 27.87 -4.08
CA ARG A 39 13.32 27.81 -4.74
C ARG A 39 12.85 26.38 -4.95
N ILE A 40 11.78 26.01 -4.24
CA ILE A 40 11.13 24.72 -4.46
C ILE A 40 10.44 24.78 -5.82
N ASP A 41 10.74 23.82 -6.67
CA ASP A 41 10.08 23.66 -7.96
C ASP A 41 8.67 23.10 -7.74
N PRO A 42 7.60 23.87 -8.06
CA PRO A 42 6.22 23.41 -7.91
C PRO A 42 5.91 22.19 -8.78
N ASP A 43 6.59 22.02 -9.92
CA ASP A 43 6.40 20.86 -10.79
C ASP A 43 6.97 19.59 -10.14
N ALA A 44 8.09 19.72 -9.41
CA ALA A 44 8.66 18.62 -8.62
C ALA A 44 7.76 18.21 -7.45
N ILE A 45 7.12 19.18 -6.76
CA ILE A 45 6.11 18.88 -5.74
C ILE A 45 4.92 18.16 -6.37
N GLY A 46 4.42 18.65 -7.52
CA GLY A 46 3.31 18.04 -8.22
C GLY A 46 3.58 16.60 -8.62
N ALA A 47 4.76 16.33 -9.18
CA ALA A 47 5.17 14.97 -9.55
C ALA A 47 5.24 14.02 -8.35
N ILE A 48 5.74 14.48 -7.19
CA ILE A 48 5.79 13.66 -5.98
C ILE A 48 4.39 13.42 -5.42
N ALA A 49 3.52 14.44 -5.41
CA ALA A 49 2.14 14.30 -4.97
C ALA A 49 1.38 13.27 -5.82
N SER A 50 1.47 13.36 -7.16
CA SER A 50 0.86 12.38 -8.06
C SER A 50 1.41 10.97 -7.87
N ALA A 51 2.71 10.83 -7.64
CA ALA A 51 3.31 9.53 -7.34
C ALA A 51 2.80 8.96 -6.00
N MET A 52 2.60 9.81 -4.99
CA MET A 52 2.04 9.37 -3.70
C MET A 52 0.57 8.92 -3.84
N GLU A 53 -0.23 9.64 -4.62
CA GLU A 53 -1.63 9.26 -4.89
C GLU A 53 -1.72 7.89 -5.57
N MET A 54 -0.93 7.68 -6.63
CA MET A 54 -0.90 6.40 -7.35
C MET A 54 -0.52 5.22 -6.45
N ARG A 55 0.49 5.39 -5.57
CA ARG A 55 0.89 4.33 -4.63
C ARG A 55 -0.11 4.12 -3.51
N ALA A 56 -0.86 5.14 -3.12
CA ALA A 56 -1.95 5.01 -2.15
C ALA A 56 -3.11 4.19 -2.74
N GLU A 57 -3.48 4.45 -4.00
CA GLU A 57 -4.52 3.68 -4.71
C GLU A 57 -4.13 2.20 -4.88
N GLU A 58 -2.87 1.92 -5.24
CA GLU A 58 -2.36 0.55 -5.31
C GLU A 58 -2.45 -0.17 -3.96
N LEU A 59 -2.12 0.51 -2.87
CA LEU A 59 -2.23 -0.05 -1.52
C LEU A 59 -3.68 -0.30 -1.11
N GLU A 60 -4.59 0.60 -1.44
CA GLU A 60 -6.01 0.43 -1.16
C GLU A 60 -6.59 -0.76 -1.95
N SER A 61 -6.17 -0.92 -3.21
CA SER A 61 -6.55 -2.07 -4.03
C SER A 61 -6.05 -3.40 -3.45
N LEU A 62 -4.77 -3.46 -3.06
CA LEU A 62 -4.19 -4.65 -2.43
C LEU A 62 -4.87 -4.98 -1.09
N TRP A 63 -5.16 -3.96 -0.29
CA TRP A 63 -5.85 -4.12 0.99
C TRP A 63 -7.27 -4.67 0.81
N GLU A 64 -8.03 -4.12 -0.15
CA GLU A 64 -9.38 -4.56 -0.44
C GLU A 64 -9.39 -5.98 -1.01
N GLY A 65 -8.42 -6.35 -1.86
CA GLY A 65 -8.20 -7.72 -2.31
C GLY A 65 -7.92 -8.69 -1.15
N ALA A 66 -7.03 -8.31 -0.23
CA ALA A 66 -6.74 -9.09 0.99
C ALA A 66 -7.99 -9.29 1.85
N ARG A 67 -8.77 -8.22 2.03
CA ARG A 67 -10.02 -8.23 2.82
C ARG A 67 -11.05 -9.16 2.20
N GLN A 68 -11.22 -9.12 0.88
CA GLN A 68 -12.14 -10.01 0.17
C GLN A 68 -11.70 -11.48 0.26
N ALA A 69 -10.41 -11.77 0.11
CA ALA A 69 -9.86 -13.11 0.28
C ALA A 69 -10.12 -13.68 1.69
N ALA A 70 -9.91 -12.86 2.72
CA ALA A 70 -10.19 -13.24 4.11
C ALA A 70 -11.69 -13.53 4.37
N HIS A 71 -12.60 -12.75 3.79
CA HIS A 71 -14.05 -12.98 3.91
C HIS A 71 -14.54 -14.15 3.03
N GLY A 72 -13.96 -14.36 1.85
CA GLY A 72 -14.25 -15.48 0.96
C GLY A 72 -13.86 -16.83 1.57
N ALA A 73 -12.69 -16.89 2.24
CA ALA A 73 -12.25 -18.05 3.01
C ALA A 73 -13.19 -18.40 4.17
N SER A 74 -13.89 -17.39 4.73
CA SER A 74 -14.86 -17.56 5.82
C SER A 74 -16.23 -18.08 5.34
N GLY A 75 -16.58 -17.88 4.06
CA GLY A 75 -17.89 -18.27 3.49
C GLY A 75 -17.97 -19.72 3.01
N CYS A 76 -16.85 -20.40 2.77
CA CYS A 76 -16.83 -21.73 2.16
C CYS A 76 -17.15 -22.88 3.15
N CYS A 77 -17.21 -22.61 4.46
CA CYS A 77 -17.53 -23.60 5.49
C CYS A 77 -18.97 -23.51 6.04
N GLY A 78 -19.86 -22.70 5.45
CA GLY A 78 -21.22 -22.46 5.94
C GLY A 78 -22.36 -23.16 5.18
N SER A 79 -22.08 -24.07 4.24
CA SER A 79 -23.12 -24.72 3.43
C SER A 79 -22.91 -26.22 3.28
N ARG A 80 -22.98 -26.94 4.40
CA ARG A 80 -23.42 -28.34 4.45
C ARG A 80 -23.55 -28.82 5.91
N ALA A 81 -24.77 -28.78 6.44
CA ALA A 81 -25.33 -29.77 7.36
C ALA A 81 -26.84 -29.58 7.41
#